data_AF-A0A2J8XGM6-F1
#
_entry.id   AF-A0A2J8XGM6-F1
#
_cell.length_a   1.000
_cell.length_b   1.000
_cell.length_c   1.000
_cell.angle_alpha   90.00
_cell.angle_beta   90.00
_cell.angle_gamma   90.00
#
_symmetry.space_group_name_H-M   'P 1'
#
loop_
_entity.id
_entity.type
_entity.pdbx_description
1 polymer ?
#
loop_
_entity_poly.entity_id
_entity_poly.type
_entity_poly.pdbx_seq_one_letter_code
_entity_poly.pdbx_strand_id
1 'polypeptide(L)'
;DHSGYVRPVPVPRSLNSDISYFGVGGKQAVFFVGQSARMISKPADSQDVHELVLSKEDFEKKEKNKEAIYSGYIRNRKPSDSVHITNDDERFLHHLIIEEKEKDSFTAVVITGVQPEHIQYLKNYFHLWTRQLAHIYHYYIHGPKGNEIRTSKEVEPFNNIDIEISMFEKGKVPKIVNLREIQDDMQTLYVNTAADSFEFKAHVEGDGVVEGIIRYHPFLYDRETYPDDPCFPSKLKDEDDDDDCFILEKAARGKRPIFECFWNGRLIPYTSVEDFDWCTPPKKRGLAPIECYNRISGALFTNDKFQVSTNKLTFMDLELKLKDKNTLFTRILNGQV
;
A
#
# COMPACT_ATOMS: atom_id res chain seq x y z
N ASP A 1 -32.08 -1.44 -5.50
CA ASP A 1 -31.64 -1.28 -4.11
C ASP A 1 -30.18 -0.88 -4.19
N HIS A 2 -29.85 0.40 -4.02
CA HIS A 2 -28.53 0.90 -4.43
C HIS A 2 -27.49 0.60 -3.36
N SER A 3 -26.57 -0.33 -3.65
CA SER A 3 -25.38 -0.60 -2.84
C SER A 3 -24.48 0.64 -2.78
N GLY A 4 -24.67 1.48 -1.77
CA GLY A 4 -23.93 2.73 -1.56
C GLY A 4 -22.88 2.65 -0.45
N TYR A 5 -22.22 3.79 -0.19
CA TYR A 5 -21.25 3.92 0.90
C TYR A 5 -21.90 3.70 2.27
N VAL A 6 -21.24 2.89 3.11
CA VAL A 6 -21.59 2.67 4.51
C VAL A 6 -20.33 2.89 5.35
N ARG A 7 -20.42 3.74 6.38
CA ARG A 7 -19.28 3.97 7.28
C ARG A 7 -18.94 2.68 8.02
N PRO A 8 -17.68 2.21 7.99
CA PRO A 8 -17.33 0.94 8.61
C PRO A 8 -17.31 1.05 10.14
N VAL A 9 -17.57 -0.09 10.79
CA VAL A 9 -17.32 -0.25 12.22
C VAL A 9 -15.81 -0.36 12.50
N PRO A 10 -15.34 -0.01 13.72
CA PRO A 10 -13.95 -0.23 14.09
C PRO A 10 -13.54 -1.70 13.95
N VAL A 11 -12.41 -1.94 13.29
CA VAL A 11 -11.81 -3.28 13.11
C VAL A 11 -10.31 -3.21 13.41
N PRO A 12 -9.67 -4.31 13.84
CA PRO A 12 -8.23 -4.33 14.11
C PRO A 12 -7.42 -3.79 12.94
N ARG A 13 -6.39 -2.98 13.23
CA ARG A 13 -5.51 -2.34 12.24
C ARG A 13 -6.23 -1.44 11.23
N SER A 14 -7.51 -1.11 11.47
CA SER A 14 -8.37 -0.38 10.55
C SER A 14 -8.43 -1.01 9.14
N LEU A 15 -8.39 -2.34 9.05
CA LEU A 15 -8.57 -3.10 7.80
C LEU A 15 -10.04 -3.10 7.35
N ASN A 16 -10.57 -1.90 7.08
CA ASN A 16 -11.99 -1.64 6.87
C ASN A 16 -12.40 -1.47 5.40
N SER A 17 -11.43 -1.48 4.47
CA SER A 17 -11.62 -1.19 3.04
C SER A 17 -12.16 0.22 2.72
N ASP A 18 -12.40 1.07 3.72
CA ASP A 18 -12.81 2.47 3.54
C ASP A 18 -11.58 3.36 3.41
N ILE A 19 -10.95 3.25 2.24
CA ILE A 19 -9.72 3.98 1.93
C ILE A 19 -10.06 5.30 1.22
N SER A 20 -11.33 5.62 0.97
CA SER A 20 -11.74 6.81 0.21
C SER A 20 -11.85 8.06 1.10
N TYR A 21 -11.57 9.25 0.57
CA TYR A 21 -11.75 10.51 1.32
C TYR A 21 -11.97 11.73 0.40
N PHE A 22 -11.04 11.99 -0.53
CA PHE A 22 -11.01 13.25 -1.30
C PHE A 22 -11.79 13.24 -2.63
N GLY A 23 -12.29 12.11 -3.09
CA GLY A 23 -12.99 12.01 -4.40
C GLY A 23 -12.11 12.19 -5.66
N VAL A 24 -10.81 12.45 -5.51
CA VAL A 24 -9.88 12.75 -6.63
C VAL A 24 -8.85 11.66 -6.96
N GLY A 25 -8.59 10.73 -6.04
CA GLY A 25 -7.47 9.79 -6.15
C GLY A 25 -7.47 8.94 -7.43
N GLY A 26 -8.63 8.40 -7.82
CA GLY A 26 -8.75 7.64 -9.07
C GLY A 26 -8.45 8.48 -10.32
N LYS A 27 -8.85 9.76 -10.33
CA LYS A 27 -8.60 10.67 -11.46
C LYS A 27 -7.12 11.03 -11.56
N GLN A 28 -6.48 11.33 -10.42
CA GLN A 28 -5.04 11.57 -10.36
C GLN A 28 -4.26 10.36 -10.88
N ALA A 29 -4.64 9.14 -10.48
CA ALA A 29 -3.96 7.92 -10.92
C ALA A 29 -4.06 7.70 -12.43
N VAL A 30 -5.26 7.76 -13.02
CA VAL A 30 -5.43 7.46 -14.45
C VAL A 30 -4.75 8.49 -15.36
N PHE A 31 -4.80 9.78 -14.97
CA PHE A 31 -4.17 10.86 -15.74
C PHE A 31 -2.68 11.07 -15.43
N PHE A 32 -2.17 10.44 -14.37
CA PHE A 32 -0.73 10.27 -14.19
C PHE A 32 -0.20 9.17 -15.10
N VAL A 33 -0.86 8.01 -15.12
CA VAL A 33 -0.42 6.84 -15.91
C VAL A 33 -0.54 7.08 -17.42
N GLY A 34 -1.64 7.71 -17.87
CA GLY A 34 -1.89 7.95 -19.28
C GLY A 34 -2.75 9.17 -19.55
N GLN A 35 -3.36 9.22 -20.73
CA GLN A 35 -4.07 10.42 -21.22
C GLN A 35 -5.57 10.18 -21.44
N SER A 36 -6.01 8.93 -21.34
CA SER A 36 -7.41 8.53 -21.53
C SER A 36 -7.76 7.43 -20.55
N ALA A 37 -8.94 7.55 -19.94
CA ALA A 37 -9.51 6.56 -19.04
C ALA A 37 -10.90 6.15 -19.52
N ARG A 38 -11.07 4.85 -19.80
CA ARG A 38 -12.35 4.22 -20.08
C ARG A 38 -12.80 3.44 -18.84
N MET A 39 -13.85 3.93 -18.21
CA MET A 39 -14.52 3.29 -17.08
C MET A 39 -15.62 2.39 -17.62
N ILE A 40 -15.59 1.10 -17.31
CA ILE A 40 -16.61 0.12 -17.70
C ILE A 40 -17.12 -0.53 -16.41
N SER A 41 -18.39 -0.34 -16.07
CA SER A 41 -18.94 -0.81 -14.79
C SER A 41 -20.33 -1.39 -14.93
N LYS A 42 -20.58 -2.48 -14.21
CA LYS A 42 -21.88 -3.12 -14.12
C LYS A 42 -22.19 -3.44 -12.65
N PRO A 43 -23.21 -2.80 -12.05
CA PRO A 43 -23.78 -3.22 -10.78
C PRO A 43 -24.46 -4.61 -10.87
N ALA A 44 -24.55 -5.32 -9.74
CA ALA A 44 -25.17 -6.65 -9.68
C ALA A 44 -26.66 -6.62 -10.09
N ASP A 45 -27.37 -5.55 -9.75
CA ASP A 45 -28.78 -5.35 -10.05
C ASP A 45 -29.04 -4.73 -11.44
N SER A 46 -27.98 -4.34 -12.17
CA SER A 46 -28.11 -3.78 -13.51
C SER A 46 -28.04 -4.86 -14.59
N GLN A 47 -28.94 -4.76 -15.58
CA GLN A 47 -28.85 -5.54 -16.82
C GLN A 47 -27.84 -4.96 -17.80
N ASP A 48 -27.56 -3.66 -17.69
CA ASP A 48 -26.70 -2.92 -18.62
C ASP A 48 -25.33 -2.65 -18.00
N VAL A 49 -24.31 -2.67 -18.86
CA VAL A 49 -22.97 -2.16 -18.59
C VAL A 49 -22.95 -0.66 -18.91
N HIS A 50 -22.39 0.13 -17.99
CA HIS A 50 -22.23 1.57 -18.11
C HIS A 50 -20.78 1.91 -18.44
N GLU A 51 -20.58 2.61 -19.55
CA GLU A 51 -19.25 2.94 -20.05
C GLU A 51 -19.07 4.45 -20.24
N LEU A 52 -18.01 5.01 -19.67
CA LEU A 52 -17.65 6.43 -19.75
C LEU A 52 -16.18 6.58 -20.12
N VAL A 53 -15.88 7.46 -21.08
CA VAL A 53 -14.51 7.81 -21.46
C VAL A 53 -14.24 9.25 -21.08
N LEU A 54 -13.13 9.48 -20.39
CA LEU A 54 -12.57 10.80 -20.14
C LEU A 54 -11.16 10.82 -20.72
N SER A 55 -10.88 11.72 -21.66
CA SER A 55 -9.59 11.79 -22.33
C SER A 55 -9.16 13.22 -22.61
N LYS A 56 -7.85 13.43 -22.66
CA LYS A 56 -7.25 14.70 -23.07
C LYS A 56 -7.77 15.15 -24.44
N GLU A 57 -7.80 14.23 -25.41
CA GLU A 57 -8.24 14.51 -26.78
C GLU A 57 -9.70 14.97 -26.86
N ASP A 58 -10.60 14.37 -26.07
CA ASP A 58 -12.02 14.77 -26.04
C ASP A 58 -12.18 16.18 -25.45
N PHE A 59 -11.43 16.53 -24.40
CA PHE A 59 -11.44 17.89 -23.85
C PHE A 59 -10.91 18.93 -24.83
N GLU A 60 -9.78 18.67 -25.51
CA GLU A 60 -9.20 19.57 -26.51
C GLU A 60 -10.14 19.76 -27.71
N LYS A 61 -10.80 18.68 -28.14
CA LYS A 61 -11.81 18.73 -29.21
C LYS A 61 -13.00 19.59 -28.82
N LYS A 62 -13.55 19.40 -27.61
CA LYS A 62 -14.68 20.19 -27.09
C LYS A 62 -14.32 21.66 -26.97
N GLU A 63 -13.12 21.96 -26.47
CA GLU A 63 -12.60 23.33 -26.38
C GLU A 63 -12.54 23.99 -27.76
N LYS A 64 -11.92 23.31 -28.74
CA LYS A 64 -11.79 23.80 -30.12
C LYS A 64 -13.15 24.04 -30.79
N ASN A 65 -14.11 23.17 -30.54
CA ASN A 65 -15.46 23.25 -31.11
C ASN A 65 -16.40 24.18 -30.33
N LYS A 66 -15.94 24.77 -29.21
CA LYS A 66 -16.76 25.58 -28.28
C LYS A 66 -17.98 24.82 -27.73
N GLU A 67 -17.80 23.53 -27.51
CA GLU A 67 -18.78 22.65 -26.87
C GLU A 67 -18.68 22.78 -25.33
N ALA A 68 -19.68 22.28 -24.63
CA ALA A 68 -19.65 22.25 -23.17
C ALA A 68 -18.60 21.24 -22.66
N ILE A 69 -17.53 21.74 -22.05
CA ILE A 69 -16.35 20.96 -21.63
C ILE A 69 -16.69 19.76 -20.73
N TYR A 70 -17.57 19.97 -19.75
CA TYR A 70 -17.95 18.95 -18.76
C TYR A 70 -19.25 18.21 -19.10
N SER A 71 -19.71 18.32 -20.34
CA SER A 71 -20.84 17.53 -20.85
C SER A 71 -20.35 16.34 -21.65
N GLY A 72 -20.97 15.19 -21.47
CA GLY A 72 -20.65 13.95 -22.17
C GLY A 72 -21.83 12.99 -22.12
N TYR A 73 -21.62 11.76 -22.55
CA TYR A 73 -22.63 10.71 -22.47
C TYR A 73 -22.03 9.44 -21.87
N ILE A 74 -22.85 8.71 -21.12
CA ILE A 74 -22.54 7.35 -20.68
C ILE A 74 -23.14 6.41 -21.71
N ARG A 75 -22.32 5.52 -22.26
CA ARG A 75 -22.78 4.46 -23.15
C ARG A 75 -23.32 3.31 -22.31
N ASN A 76 -24.61 3.05 -22.44
CA ASN A 76 -25.24 1.87 -21.87
C ASN A 76 -25.29 0.79 -22.95
N ARG A 77 -24.87 -0.42 -22.61
CA ARG A 77 -24.83 -1.56 -23.54
C ARG A 77 -25.05 -2.87 -22.81
N LYS A 78 -25.40 -3.92 -23.56
CA LYS A 78 -25.46 -5.28 -23.02
C LYS A 78 -24.04 -5.78 -22.70
N PRO A 79 -23.89 -6.69 -21.72
CA PRO A 79 -22.64 -7.39 -21.49
C PRO A 79 -22.13 -8.06 -22.77
N SER A 80 -20.80 -8.06 -22.95
CA SER A 80 -20.11 -8.67 -24.10
C SER A 80 -20.32 -8.00 -25.47
N ASP A 81 -21.11 -6.91 -25.55
CA ASP A 81 -21.21 -6.11 -26.77
C ASP A 81 -20.02 -5.15 -26.90
N SER A 82 -19.19 -5.36 -27.93
CA SER A 82 -18.02 -4.52 -28.24
C SER A 82 -18.08 -3.88 -29.63
N VAL A 83 -19.27 -3.81 -30.26
CA VAL A 83 -19.44 -3.27 -31.63
C VAL A 83 -19.02 -1.81 -31.77
N HIS A 84 -19.07 -1.05 -30.68
CA HIS A 84 -18.66 0.35 -30.63
C HIS A 84 -17.14 0.55 -30.62
N ILE A 85 -16.36 -0.51 -30.40
CA ILE A 85 -14.91 -0.47 -30.52
C ILE A 85 -14.54 -0.65 -31.99
N THR A 86 -14.18 0.45 -32.63
CA THR A 86 -13.84 0.48 -34.07
C THR A 86 -12.37 0.79 -34.33
N ASN A 87 -11.65 1.29 -33.32
CA ASN A 87 -10.23 1.61 -33.45
C ASN A 87 -9.38 0.34 -33.26
N ASP A 88 -8.54 0.04 -34.25
CA ASP A 88 -7.70 -1.15 -34.23
C ASP A 88 -6.61 -1.10 -33.14
N ASP A 89 -6.19 0.09 -32.74
CA ASP A 89 -5.25 0.28 -31.62
C ASP A 89 -5.87 -0.12 -30.27
N GLU A 90 -7.21 -0.16 -30.19
CA GLU A 90 -7.96 -0.59 -29.01
C GLU A 90 -8.49 -2.03 -29.12
N ARG A 91 -7.98 -2.84 -30.08
CA ARG A 91 -8.49 -4.20 -30.35
C ARG A 91 -8.50 -5.10 -29.12
N PHE A 92 -7.61 -4.88 -28.15
CA PHE A 92 -7.58 -5.63 -26.89
C PHE A 92 -8.89 -5.51 -26.07
N LEU A 93 -9.67 -4.45 -26.27
CA LEU A 93 -10.97 -4.26 -25.62
C LEU A 93 -12.00 -5.32 -26.03
N HIS A 94 -11.93 -5.87 -27.23
CA HIS A 94 -12.84 -6.93 -27.64
C HIS A 94 -12.73 -8.15 -26.72
N HIS A 95 -11.50 -8.55 -26.37
CA HIS A 95 -11.26 -9.68 -25.47
C HIS A 95 -11.73 -9.36 -24.05
N LEU A 96 -11.39 -8.18 -23.53
CA LEU A 96 -11.81 -7.74 -22.19
C LEU A 96 -13.34 -7.71 -22.04
N ILE A 97 -14.05 -7.18 -23.05
CA ILE A 97 -15.51 -7.08 -23.04
C ILE A 97 -16.17 -8.47 -23.16
N ILE A 98 -15.58 -9.41 -23.90
CA ILE A 98 -16.09 -10.79 -23.99
C ILE A 98 -16.12 -11.47 -22.61
N GLU A 99 -15.14 -11.22 -21.75
CA GLU A 99 -15.07 -11.78 -20.39
C GLU A 99 -16.18 -11.29 -19.44
N GLU A 100 -16.97 -10.29 -19.84
CA GLU A 100 -18.09 -9.78 -19.02
C GLU A 100 -19.20 -10.82 -18.81
N LYS A 101 -19.28 -11.85 -19.67
CA LYS A 101 -20.39 -12.81 -19.71
C LYS A 101 -20.62 -13.55 -18.39
N GLU A 102 -19.56 -13.78 -17.63
CA GLU A 102 -19.59 -14.57 -16.38
C GLU A 102 -19.57 -13.68 -15.12
N LYS A 103 -19.67 -12.35 -15.28
CA LYS A 103 -19.48 -11.39 -14.19
C LYS A 103 -20.82 -10.74 -13.81
N ASP A 104 -21.36 -11.11 -12.65
CA ASP A 104 -22.59 -10.52 -12.12
C ASP A 104 -22.42 -9.02 -11.85
N SER A 105 -21.29 -8.64 -11.26
CA SER A 105 -20.89 -7.24 -11.07
C SER A 105 -19.39 -7.07 -11.26
N PHE A 106 -18.98 -5.95 -11.85
CA PHE A 106 -17.57 -5.64 -12.08
C PHE A 106 -17.35 -4.15 -12.31
N THR A 107 -16.09 -3.73 -12.19
CA THR A 107 -15.62 -2.44 -12.69
C THR A 107 -14.23 -2.63 -13.29
N ALA A 108 -14.05 -2.22 -14.54
CA ALA A 108 -12.77 -2.16 -15.22
C ALA A 108 -12.37 -0.71 -15.48
N VAL A 109 -11.10 -0.41 -15.21
CA VAL A 109 -10.48 0.89 -15.51
C VAL A 109 -9.42 0.65 -16.56
N VAL A 110 -9.69 1.06 -17.81
CA VAL A 110 -8.75 0.90 -18.92
C VAL A 110 -8.10 2.24 -19.19
N ILE A 111 -6.76 2.28 -19.11
CA ILE A 111 -5.98 3.49 -19.33
C ILE A 111 -5.21 3.36 -20.65
N THR A 112 -5.39 4.31 -21.56
CA THR A 112 -4.66 4.39 -22.83
C THR A 112 -3.87 5.70 -22.94
N GLY A 113 -2.97 5.77 -23.92
CA GLY A 113 -1.96 6.84 -23.99
C GLY A 113 -1.00 6.81 -22.80
N VAL A 114 -0.59 5.60 -22.38
CA VAL A 114 0.32 5.38 -21.25
C VAL A 114 1.69 5.95 -21.56
N GLN A 115 2.27 6.69 -20.61
CA GLN A 115 3.57 7.32 -20.82
C GLN A 115 4.70 6.27 -21.05
N PRO A 116 5.59 6.48 -22.03
CA PRO A 116 6.64 5.51 -22.37
C PRO A 116 7.56 5.14 -21.21
N GLU A 117 7.90 6.10 -20.36
CA GLU A 117 8.74 5.91 -19.17
C GLU A 117 8.07 4.98 -18.13
N HIS A 118 6.74 5.06 -17.99
CA HIS A 118 5.99 4.16 -17.11
C HIS A 118 6.01 2.73 -17.66
N ILE A 119 5.81 2.56 -18.97
CA ILE A 119 5.90 1.24 -19.62
C ILE A 119 7.30 0.64 -19.41
N GLN A 120 8.35 1.43 -19.60
CA GLN A 120 9.72 0.97 -19.47
C GLN A 120 10.06 0.56 -18.03
N TYR A 121 9.62 1.35 -17.04
CA TYR A 121 9.78 1.00 -15.63
C TYR A 121 9.04 -0.30 -15.27
N LEU A 122 7.76 -0.42 -15.65
CA LEU A 122 6.94 -1.60 -15.34
C LEU A 122 7.50 -2.89 -15.94
N LYS A 123 8.09 -2.81 -17.14
CA LYS A 123 8.75 -3.95 -17.81
C LYS A 123 10.04 -4.38 -17.12
N ASN A 124 10.91 -3.42 -16.81
CA ASN A 124 12.27 -3.70 -16.35
C ASN A 124 12.35 -4.03 -14.86
N TYR A 125 11.43 -3.50 -14.06
CA TYR A 125 11.45 -3.61 -12.60
C TYR A 125 10.24 -4.37 -12.05
N PHE A 126 9.75 -5.38 -12.79
CA PHE A 126 8.54 -6.14 -12.48
C PHE A 126 8.47 -6.63 -11.03
N HIS A 127 9.53 -7.30 -10.55
CA HIS A 127 9.58 -7.79 -9.17
C HIS A 127 9.64 -6.68 -8.13
N LEU A 128 10.27 -5.54 -8.44
CA LEU A 128 10.39 -4.44 -7.50
C LEU A 128 9.03 -3.77 -7.24
N TRP A 129 8.32 -3.38 -8.30
CA TRP A 129 7.05 -2.67 -8.12
C TRP A 129 5.91 -3.57 -7.64
N THR A 130 5.92 -4.86 -8.00
CA THR A 130 4.96 -5.82 -7.44
C THR A 130 5.22 -6.05 -5.94
N ARG A 131 6.49 -6.12 -5.52
CA ARG A 131 6.85 -6.13 -4.10
C ARG A 131 6.42 -4.85 -3.37
N GLN A 132 6.56 -3.68 -4.00
CA GLN A 132 6.05 -2.41 -3.43
C GLN A 132 4.53 -2.46 -3.21
N LEU A 133 3.77 -3.05 -4.14
CA LEU A 133 2.32 -3.23 -3.93
C LEU A 133 2.02 -4.23 -2.81
N ALA A 134 2.73 -5.35 -2.74
CA ALA A 134 2.59 -6.32 -1.65
C ALA A 134 2.90 -5.67 -0.29
N HIS A 135 3.95 -4.85 -0.20
CA HIS A 135 4.28 -4.09 1.00
C HIS A 135 3.17 -3.10 1.38
N ILE A 136 2.64 -2.35 0.41
CA ILE A 136 1.57 -1.37 0.66
C ILE A 136 0.30 -2.03 1.20
N TYR A 137 -0.05 -3.20 0.67
CA TYR A 137 -1.28 -3.92 1.00
C TYR A 137 -1.06 -5.13 1.91
N HIS A 138 0.10 -5.25 2.57
CA HIS A 138 0.51 -6.44 3.30
C HIS A 138 -0.58 -6.95 4.25
N TYR A 139 -1.16 -6.07 5.06
CA TYR A 139 -2.18 -6.46 6.04
C TYR A 139 -3.57 -6.70 5.44
N TYR A 140 -3.86 -6.19 4.24
CA TYR A 140 -5.06 -6.59 3.49
C TYR A 140 -4.89 -7.99 2.91
N ILE A 141 -3.71 -8.33 2.42
CA ILE A 141 -3.41 -9.64 1.83
C ILE A 141 -3.33 -10.70 2.93
N HIS A 142 -2.58 -10.44 4.00
CA HIS A 142 -2.25 -11.44 5.01
C HIS A 142 -3.05 -11.31 6.32
N GLY A 143 -3.96 -10.34 6.42
CA GLY A 143 -4.72 -10.08 7.64
C GLY A 143 -3.95 -9.28 8.71
N PRO A 144 -4.58 -9.04 9.87
CA PRO A 144 -4.10 -8.10 10.90
C PRO A 144 -2.81 -8.55 11.61
N LYS A 145 -2.47 -9.84 11.52
CA LYS A 145 -1.23 -10.40 12.07
C LYS A 145 -0.03 -10.29 11.11
N GLY A 146 -0.31 -10.06 9.82
CA GLY A 146 0.69 -10.10 8.76
C GLY A 146 1.03 -11.52 8.34
N ASN A 147 2.05 -11.66 7.48
CA ASN A 147 2.41 -12.93 6.86
C ASN A 147 3.20 -13.87 7.81
N GLU A 148 2.52 -14.54 8.73
CA GLU A 148 3.13 -15.54 9.62
C GLU A 148 3.33 -16.88 8.90
N ILE A 149 4.56 -17.21 8.52
CA ILE A 149 4.84 -18.45 7.75
C ILE A 149 4.77 -19.71 8.65
N ARG A 150 4.90 -19.56 9.97
CA ARG A 150 5.10 -20.66 10.93
C ARG A 150 3.84 -21.15 11.65
N THR A 151 2.72 -20.45 11.51
CA THR A 151 1.44 -20.85 12.10
C THR A 151 0.67 -21.73 11.11
N SER A 152 0.07 -22.81 11.61
CA SER A 152 -0.74 -23.74 10.80
C SER A 152 -1.79 -22.94 10.03
N LYS A 153 -1.95 -23.25 8.74
CA LYS A 153 -2.97 -22.67 7.83
C LYS A 153 -4.38 -22.99 8.32
N GLU A 154 -4.81 -22.36 9.41
CA GLU A 154 -6.23 -22.18 9.68
C GLU A 154 -6.80 -21.33 8.54
N VAL A 155 -8.05 -21.58 8.17
CA VAL A 155 -8.73 -20.81 7.13
C VAL A 155 -8.96 -19.41 7.69
N GLU A 156 -7.95 -18.54 7.52
CA GLU A 156 -8.05 -17.17 7.99
C GLU A 156 -9.07 -16.39 7.15
N PRO A 157 -9.91 -15.54 7.79
CA PRO A 157 -10.95 -14.77 7.09
C PRO A 157 -10.41 -13.80 6.02
N PHE A 158 -9.10 -13.56 6.00
CA PHE A 158 -8.40 -12.62 5.11
C PHE A 158 -7.84 -13.28 3.82
N ASN A 159 -8.18 -14.55 3.56
CA ASN A 159 -7.83 -15.23 2.31
C ASN A 159 -8.74 -14.87 1.12
N ASN A 160 -9.66 -13.92 1.26
CA ASN A 160 -10.63 -13.56 0.23
C ASN A 160 -10.18 -12.44 -0.73
N ILE A 161 -9.04 -11.80 -0.45
CA ILE A 161 -8.48 -10.76 -1.32
C ILE A 161 -7.37 -11.39 -2.16
N ASP A 162 -7.62 -11.43 -3.46
CA ASP A 162 -6.65 -11.81 -4.49
C ASP A 162 -6.33 -10.61 -5.36
N ILE A 163 -5.08 -10.14 -5.26
CA ILE A 163 -4.53 -9.10 -6.13
C ILE A 163 -3.59 -9.80 -7.10
N GLU A 164 -4.09 -10.08 -8.30
CA GLU A 164 -3.33 -10.70 -9.37
C GLU A 164 -2.78 -9.65 -10.33
N ILE A 165 -1.50 -9.80 -10.68
CA ILE A 165 -0.80 -8.95 -11.62
C ILE A 165 -0.38 -9.77 -12.83
N SER A 166 -0.87 -9.39 -14.01
CA SER A 166 -0.50 -10.00 -15.29
C SER A 166 0.12 -8.96 -16.25
N MET A 167 1.30 -9.25 -16.80
CA MET A 167 1.96 -8.40 -17.80
C MET A 167 2.26 -9.18 -19.09
N PHE A 168 1.84 -8.60 -20.22
CA PHE A 168 1.96 -9.21 -21.54
C PHE A 168 3.00 -8.46 -22.38
N GLU A 169 3.95 -9.21 -22.95
CA GLU A 169 4.98 -8.68 -23.84
C GLU A 169 5.05 -9.52 -25.12
N LYS A 170 5.23 -8.88 -26.27
CA LYS A 170 5.35 -9.57 -27.56
C LYS A 170 6.52 -10.57 -27.53
N GLY A 171 6.25 -11.83 -27.85
CA GLY A 171 7.27 -12.89 -27.92
C GLY A 171 7.70 -13.45 -26.56
N LYS A 172 7.02 -13.11 -25.46
CA LYS A 172 7.28 -13.66 -24.13
C LYS A 172 6.02 -14.33 -23.57
N VAL A 173 6.21 -15.30 -22.69
CA VAL A 173 5.13 -15.86 -21.87
C VAL A 173 4.60 -14.76 -20.95
N PRO A 174 3.27 -14.67 -20.72
CA PRO A 174 2.71 -13.72 -19.76
C PRO A 174 3.35 -13.89 -18.38
N LYS A 175 3.78 -12.78 -17.77
CA LYS A 175 4.24 -12.77 -16.38
C LYS A 175 3.01 -12.60 -15.49
N ILE A 176 2.75 -13.57 -14.62
CA ILE A 176 1.61 -13.56 -13.70
C ILE A 176 2.15 -13.76 -12.28
N VAL A 177 1.65 -12.97 -11.32
CA VAL A 177 1.96 -13.12 -9.90
C VAL A 177 0.77 -12.68 -9.06
N ASN A 178 0.37 -13.51 -8.09
CA ASN A 178 -0.51 -13.06 -7.01
C ASN A 178 0.36 -12.40 -5.93
N LEU A 179 -0.01 -11.20 -5.46
CA LEU A 179 0.80 -10.47 -4.48
C LEU A 179 1.04 -11.24 -3.17
N ARG A 180 0.17 -12.20 -2.82
CA ARG A 180 0.34 -13.11 -1.67
C ARG A 180 1.56 -14.04 -1.79
N GLU A 181 2.03 -14.29 -3.02
CA GLU A 181 3.18 -15.16 -3.28
C GLU A 181 4.51 -14.48 -2.93
N ILE A 182 4.53 -13.14 -2.83
CA ILE A 182 5.73 -12.36 -2.52
C ILE A 182 6.09 -12.55 -1.04
N GLN A 183 7.32 -13.01 -0.78
CA GLN A 183 7.81 -13.31 0.58
C GLN A 183 8.94 -12.38 1.03
N ASP A 184 9.37 -11.44 0.18
CA ASP A 184 10.50 -10.55 0.42
C ASP A 184 10.07 -9.07 0.59
N ASP A 185 8.77 -8.79 0.76
CA ASP A 185 8.33 -7.46 1.16
C ASP A 185 8.74 -7.16 2.60
N MET A 186 8.98 -5.89 2.93
CA MET A 186 9.56 -5.50 4.22
C MET A 186 8.72 -5.98 5.41
N GLN A 187 7.39 -5.96 5.32
CA GLN A 187 6.54 -6.42 6.41
C GLN A 187 6.61 -7.94 6.58
N THR A 188 6.65 -8.73 5.50
CA THR A 188 6.91 -10.19 5.61
C THR A 188 8.25 -10.45 6.29
N LEU A 189 9.30 -9.71 5.93
CA LEU A 189 10.61 -9.86 6.56
C LEU A 189 10.55 -9.52 8.05
N TYR A 190 9.95 -8.38 8.42
CA TYR A 190 9.82 -7.99 9.84
C TYR A 190 8.97 -8.97 10.65
N VAL A 191 7.90 -9.52 10.09
CA VAL A 191 7.04 -10.47 10.79
C VAL A 191 7.79 -11.78 11.05
N ASN A 192 8.50 -12.31 10.06
CA ASN A 192 9.11 -13.64 10.17
C ASN A 192 10.50 -13.67 10.83
N THR A 193 11.18 -12.52 10.91
CA THR A 193 12.46 -12.38 11.63
C THR A 193 12.29 -11.97 13.09
N ALA A 194 11.08 -11.55 13.48
CA ALA A 194 10.77 -11.19 14.86
C ALA A 194 10.75 -12.42 15.78
N ALA A 195 11.38 -12.28 16.95
CA ALA A 195 11.32 -13.30 18.00
C ALA A 195 10.16 -13.07 18.98
N ASP A 196 9.78 -11.81 19.19
CA ASP A 196 8.66 -11.40 20.06
C ASP A 196 8.14 -10.03 19.63
N SER A 197 6.95 -9.66 20.13
CA SER A 197 6.31 -8.38 19.83
C SER A 197 5.82 -7.64 21.08
N PHE A 198 5.76 -6.32 20.98
CA PHE A 198 5.23 -5.42 21.99
C PHE A 198 4.15 -4.55 21.37
N GLU A 199 2.89 -4.78 21.76
CA GLU A 199 1.75 -4.02 21.27
C GLU A 199 1.36 -2.89 22.22
N PHE A 200 0.93 -1.77 21.65
CA PHE A 200 0.48 -0.61 22.40
C PHE A 200 -0.61 0.15 21.65
N LYS A 201 -1.30 1.03 22.37
CA LYS A 201 -2.16 2.06 21.79
C LYS A 201 -1.70 3.44 22.25
N ALA A 202 -1.81 4.42 21.36
CA ALA A 202 -1.61 5.83 21.70
C ALA A 202 -2.94 6.56 21.58
N HIS A 203 -3.41 7.10 22.69
CA HIS A 203 -4.62 7.91 22.78
C HIS A 203 -4.23 9.38 22.69
N VAL A 204 -4.58 10.01 21.57
CA VAL A 204 -4.31 11.42 21.29
C VAL A 204 -5.55 12.25 21.63
N GLU A 205 -5.35 13.52 22.00
CA GLU A 205 -6.43 14.49 22.18
C GLU A 205 -7.37 14.54 20.97
N GLY A 206 -8.69 14.46 21.22
CA GLY A 206 -9.73 14.41 20.18
C GLY A 206 -10.19 13.01 19.76
N ASP A 207 -10.12 12.03 20.67
CA ASP A 207 -10.55 10.63 20.50
C ASP A 207 -9.80 9.85 19.40
N GLY A 208 -8.63 10.33 18.99
CA GLY A 208 -7.77 9.64 18.03
C GLY A 208 -7.02 8.50 18.71
N VAL A 209 -7.12 7.29 18.16
CA VAL A 209 -6.38 6.12 18.66
C VAL A 209 -5.47 5.59 17.55
N VAL A 210 -4.19 5.45 17.86
CA VAL A 210 -3.21 4.77 17.01
C VAL A 210 -2.88 3.42 17.63
N GLU A 211 -2.99 2.34 16.86
CA GLU A 211 -2.49 1.03 17.28
C GLU A 211 -1.02 0.91 16.87
N GLY A 212 -0.17 0.46 17.78
CA GLY A 212 1.26 0.30 17.54
C GLY A 212 1.72 -1.12 17.83
N ILE A 213 2.70 -1.57 17.07
CA ILE A 213 3.43 -2.82 17.33
C ILE A 213 4.92 -2.55 17.18
N ILE A 214 5.70 -3.06 18.11
CA ILE A 214 7.16 -3.19 18.03
C ILE A 214 7.49 -4.67 17.90
N ARG A 215 8.50 -5.00 17.10
CA ARG A 215 9.02 -6.36 16.92
C ARG A 215 10.51 -6.39 17.25
N TYR A 216 10.93 -7.42 17.99
CA TYR A 216 12.33 -7.60 18.35
C TYR A 216 13.05 -8.59 17.43
N HIS A 217 14.18 -8.17 16.86
CA HIS A 217 15.01 -8.92 15.92
C HIS A 217 16.33 -9.31 16.62
N PRO A 218 16.46 -10.54 17.14
CA PRO A 218 17.59 -10.89 17.98
C PRO A 218 18.91 -10.97 17.20
N PHE A 219 20.03 -10.77 17.90
CA PHE A 219 21.31 -11.23 17.40
C PHE A 219 21.43 -12.73 17.65
N LEU A 220 21.67 -13.50 16.59
CA LEU A 220 21.74 -14.95 16.66
C LEU A 220 23.15 -15.40 16.31
N TYR A 221 23.87 -15.86 17.35
CA TYR A 221 25.23 -16.39 17.30
C TYR A 221 26.29 -15.38 16.83
N ASP A 222 26.35 -15.11 15.54
CA ASP A 222 27.40 -14.35 14.87
C ASP A 222 26.86 -13.21 14.00
N ARG A 223 25.52 -13.04 13.90
CA ARG A 223 24.91 -12.04 13.04
C ARG A 223 23.61 -11.44 13.59
N GLU A 224 23.36 -10.19 13.20
CA GLU A 224 22.07 -9.53 13.38
C GLU A 224 21.02 -10.12 12.43
N THR A 225 19.78 -10.26 12.89
CA THR A 225 18.66 -10.77 12.05
C THR A 225 17.72 -9.69 11.56
N TYR A 226 17.96 -8.41 11.91
CA TYR A 226 17.18 -7.30 11.40
C TYR A 226 17.28 -7.25 9.87
N PRO A 227 16.17 -7.26 9.12
CA PRO A 227 16.22 -7.39 7.68
C PRO A 227 16.77 -6.14 7.00
N ASP A 228 17.63 -6.35 5.99
CA ASP A 228 18.09 -5.30 5.08
C ASP A 228 16.92 -4.68 4.30
N ASP A 229 17.06 -3.41 3.95
CA ASP A 229 16.07 -2.68 3.16
C ASP A 229 16.71 -2.12 1.89
N PRO A 230 16.21 -2.50 0.70
CA PRO A 230 16.77 -2.04 -0.56
C PRO A 230 16.77 -0.52 -0.73
N CYS A 231 15.90 0.22 -0.04
CA CYS A 231 15.86 1.68 -0.07
C CYS A 231 16.96 2.31 0.80
N PHE A 232 17.55 1.55 1.71
CA PHE A 232 18.62 1.97 2.62
C PHE A 232 19.80 1.00 2.49
N PRO A 233 20.54 1.04 1.36
CA PRO A 233 21.63 0.10 1.13
C PRO A 233 22.68 0.20 2.24
N SER A 234 22.92 -0.93 2.91
CA SER A 234 23.90 -1.05 4.00
C SER A 234 25.34 -0.84 3.52
N LYS A 235 25.58 -1.04 2.21
CA LYS A 235 26.86 -0.86 1.51
C LYS A 235 26.80 0.37 0.61
N LEU A 236 27.24 1.52 1.12
CA LEU A 236 27.85 2.53 0.25
C LEU A 236 29.14 1.89 -0.27
N LYS A 237 29.40 1.97 -1.58
CA LYS A 237 30.73 1.59 -2.10
C LYS A 237 31.74 2.49 -1.40
N ASP A 238 32.72 1.88 -0.75
CA ASP A 238 33.83 2.58 -0.10
C ASP A 238 34.56 3.41 -1.17
N GLU A 239 34.29 4.70 -1.20
CA GLU A 239 35.16 5.71 -1.79
C GLU A 239 35.51 6.65 -0.64
N ASP A 240 36.74 6.48 -0.16
CA ASP A 240 37.53 7.40 0.67
C ASP A 240 36.95 7.82 2.03
N ASP A 241 37.40 7.15 3.11
CA ASP A 241 37.80 7.87 4.32
C ASP A 241 38.81 7.03 5.13
N ASP A 242 40.08 7.39 4.96
CA ASP A 242 41.14 7.19 5.94
C ASP A 242 40.78 7.98 7.20
N ASP A 243 40.14 7.34 8.18
CA ASP A 243 40.23 7.77 9.57
C ASP A 243 40.02 6.58 10.52
N ASP A 244 41.05 6.31 11.32
CA ASP A 244 41.08 5.30 12.38
C ASP A 244 39.96 5.55 13.42
N CYS A 245 38.80 4.91 13.22
CA CYS A 245 37.84 4.65 14.27
C CYS A 245 37.11 3.35 13.95
N PHE A 246 37.37 2.30 14.74
CA PHE A 246 36.71 1.00 14.75
C PHE A 246 35.50 0.86 13.81
N ILE A 247 35.64 0.06 12.76
CA ILE A 247 34.53 -0.39 11.90
C ILE A 247 33.52 -1.10 12.81
N LEU A 248 32.55 -0.34 13.31
CA LEU A 248 31.39 -0.86 14.00
C LEU A 248 30.55 -1.49 12.88
N GLU A 249 30.72 -2.79 12.66
CA GLU A 249 29.81 -3.59 11.84
C GLU A 249 28.39 -3.13 12.14
N LYS A 250 27.75 -2.50 11.14
CA LYS A 250 26.54 -1.70 11.34
C LYS A 250 25.46 -2.56 12.00
N ALA A 251 25.20 -2.30 13.27
CA ALA A 251 24.26 -3.03 14.09
C ALA A 251 22.84 -2.93 13.51
N ALA A 252 22.21 -4.08 13.24
CA ALA A 252 20.77 -4.26 13.02
C ALA A 252 20.08 -3.16 12.18
N ARG A 253 19.27 -2.29 12.80
CA ARG A 253 18.50 -1.24 12.11
C ARG A 253 19.37 -0.09 11.55
N GLY A 254 20.48 0.21 12.20
CA GLY A 254 21.30 1.39 11.89
C GLY A 254 20.52 2.70 12.05
N LYS A 255 20.64 3.60 11.05
CA LYS A 255 19.97 4.92 11.05
C LYS A 255 18.54 4.89 10.48
N ARG A 256 17.97 3.70 10.27
CA ARG A 256 16.62 3.56 9.70
C ARG A 256 15.56 3.88 10.76
N PRO A 257 14.40 4.43 10.37
CA PRO A 257 13.31 4.68 11.30
C PRO A 257 12.73 3.37 11.84
N ILE A 258 12.19 3.39 13.06
CA ILE A 258 11.53 2.22 13.66
C ILE A 258 10.20 1.95 12.99
N PHE A 259 9.36 2.99 12.84
CA PHE A 259 7.94 2.81 12.55
C PHE A 259 7.58 3.15 11.10
N GLU A 260 7.04 2.17 10.39
CA GLU A 260 6.24 2.40 9.19
C GLU A 260 4.80 2.78 9.57
N CYS A 261 4.15 3.64 8.78
CA CYS A 261 2.84 4.19 9.12
C CYS A 261 1.73 3.73 8.15
N PHE A 262 0.66 3.18 8.69
CA PHE A 262 -0.49 2.65 7.97
C PHE A 262 -1.76 3.47 8.27
N TRP A 263 -2.53 3.73 7.22
CA TRP A 263 -3.80 4.45 7.27
C TRP A 263 -4.89 3.60 6.63
N ASN A 264 -5.96 3.31 7.39
CA ASN A 264 -7.03 2.40 6.97
C ASN A 264 -6.48 1.10 6.35
N GLY A 265 -5.52 0.48 7.05
CA GLY A 265 -4.95 -0.83 6.69
C GLY A 265 -3.88 -0.85 5.61
N ARG A 266 -3.59 0.27 4.92
CA ARG A 266 -2.54 0.35 3.87
C ARG A 266 -1.41 1.29 4.23
N LEU A 267 -0.22 1.04 3.68
CA LEU A 267 0.98 1.86 3.93
C LEU A 267 0.84 3.28 3.36
N ILE A 268 1.34 4.25 4.12
CA ILE A 268 1.63 5.62 3.68
C ILE A 268 3.16 5.75 3.49
N PRO A 269 3.64 5.64 2.23
CA PRO A 269 5.03 5.27 1.95
C PRO A 269 6.08 6.31 2.34
N TYR A 270 5.72 7.60 2.44
CA TYR A 270 6.67 8.67 2.75
C TYR A 270 6.47 9.25 4.16
N THR A 271 5.82 8.51 5.05
CA THR A 271 5.78 8.85 6.46
C THR A 271 6.27 7.67 7.28
N SER A 272 7.34 7.94 8.04
CA SER A 272 7.89 7.04 9.03
C SER A 272 8.10 7.84 10.32
N VAL A 273 8.10 7.17 11.46
CA VAL A 273 8.47 7.76 12.75
C VAL A 273 9.77 7.11 13.19
N GLU A 274 10.79 7.93 13.45
CA GLU A 274 12.12 7.45 13.81
C GLU A 274 12.05 6.63 15.10
N ASP A 275 11.51 7.25 16.16
CA ASP A 275 11.35 6.65 17.48
C ASP A 275 10.44 7.50 18.38
N PHE A 276 10.17 6.99 19.59
CA PHE A 276 9.56 7.71 20.70
C PHE A 276 10.52 7.70 21.91
N ASP A 277 10.37 8.67 22.81
CA ASP A 277 11.22 8.81 24.01
C ASP A 277 11.32 7.51 24.84
N TRP A 278 10.25 6.71 24.89
CA TRP A 278 10.20 5.47 25.67
C TRP A 278 10.82 4.24 24.97
N CYS A 279 11.15 4.33 23.67
CA CYS A 279 11.82 3.26 22.92
C CYS A 279 13.18 3.70 22.35
N THR A 280 13.75 4.79 22.86
CA THR A 280 15.13 5.22 22.58
C THR A 280 16.06 4.84 23.72
N PRO A 281 17.37 4.70 23.43
CA PRO A 281 18.30 4.38 24.49
C PRO A 281 18.47 5.53 25.48
N PRO A 282 18.48 5.25 26.80
CA PRO A 282 18.57 6.29 27.80
C PRO A 282 19.94 6.98 27.78
N LYS A 283 19.95 8.28 28.08
CA LYS A 283 21.19 9.09 28.18
C LYS A 283 22.13 8.66 29.32
N LYS A 284 21.64 7.86 30.27
CA LYS A 284 22.40 7.26 31.38
C LYS A 284 22.28 5.74 31.28
N ARG A 285 23.15 5.02 32.00
CA ARG A 285 23.13 3.54 32.03
C ARG A 285 21.71 3.03 32.27
N GLY A 286 21.16 2.36 31.25
CA GLY A 286 19.80 1.85 31.24
C GLY A 286 19.66 0.45 31.85
N LEU A 287 18.42 -0.03 31.91
CA LEU A 287 18.07 -1.39 32.33
C LEU A 287 18.37 -2.43 31.24
N ALA A 288 18.33 -2.04 29.97
CA ALA A 288 18.61 -2.90 28.83
C ALA A 288 19.93 -2.51 28.14
N PRO A 289 20.65 -3.47 27.53
CA PRO A 289 21.81 -3.18 26.68
C PRO A 289 21.45 -2.20 25.55
N ILE A 290 22.39 -1.32 25.21
CA ILE A 290 22.21 -0.24 24.22
C ILE A 290 21.88 -0.79 22.83
N GLU A 291 22.46 -1.94 22.49
CA GLU A 291 22.33 -2.59 21.18
C GLU A 291 20.89 -3.07 20.94
N CYS A 292 20.15 -3.42 22.00
CA CYS A 292 18.76 -3.87 21.90
C CYS A 292 17.83 -2.80 21.32
N TYR A 293 18.11 -1.51 21.58
CA TYR A 293 17.32 -0.40 21.02
C TYR A 293 17.48 -0.25 19.51
N ASN A 294 18.50 -0.87 18.93
CA ASN A 294 18.76 -0.89 17.50
C ASN A 294 18.24 -2.17 16.81
N ARG A 295 17.64 -3.09 17.58
CA ARG A 295 17.09 -4.38 17.14
C ARG A 295 15.57 -4.39 17.04
N ILE A 296 14.94 -3.22 17.11
CA ILE A 296 13.49 -3.08 17.08
C ILE A 296 13.01 -2.41 15.79
N SER A 297 11.99 -3.01 15.18
CA SER A 297 11.18 -2.40 14.11
C SER A 297 9.76 -2.19 14.64
N GLY A 298 8.93 -1.43 13.93
CA GLY A 298 7.55 -1.23 14.32
C GLY A 298 6.63 -0.79 13.20
N ALA A 299 5.33 -0.83 13.48
CA ALA A 299 4.29 -0.32 12.61
C ALA A 299 3.23 0.43 13.43
N LEU A 300 2.72 1.53 12.87
CA LEU A 300 1.65 2.35 13.44
C LEU A 300 0.42 2.27 12.54
N PHE A 301 -0.76 2.04 13.10
CA PHE A 301 -2.01 1.89 12.37
C PHE A 301 -3.03 2.92 12.83
N THR A 302 -3.60 3.62 11.86
CA THR A 302 -4.56 4.71 12.08
C THR A 302 -5.82 4.50 11.24
N ASN A 303 -6.84 5.32 11.51
CA ASN A 303 -8.05 5.44 10.71
C ASN A 303 -8.23 6.88 10.20
N ASP A 304 -9.44 7.21 9.74
CA ASP A 304 -9.86 8.53 9.25
C ASP A 304 -9.71 9.68 10.26
N LYS A 305 -9.47 9.41 11.55
CA LYS A 305 -9.18 10.43 12.57
C LYS A 305 -7.82 11.10 12.38
N PHE A 306 -6.90 10.46 11.67
CA PHE A 306 -5.59 11.01 11.33
C PHE A 306 -5.55 11.34 9.85
N GLN A 307 -5.29 12.60 9.53
CA GLN A 307 -5.36 13.08 8.15
C GLN A 307 -4.09 12.72 7.37
N VAL A 308 -4.29 12.38 6.11
CA VAL A 308 -3.24 12.18 5.11
C VAL A 308 -3.35 13.25 4.02
N SER A 309 -2.28 13.49 3.29
CA SER A 309 -2.30 14.36 2.12
C SER A 309 -3.18 13.77 1.01
N THR A 310 -3.64 14.61 0.08
CA THR A 310 -4.58 14.21 -0.98
C THR A 310 -4.07 13.04 -1.84
N ASN A 311 -2.76 12.98 -2.10
CA ASN A 311 -2.12 11.90 -2.85
C ASN A 311 -1.83 10.64 -2.00
N LYS A 312 -2.12 10.69 -0.70
CA LYS A 312 -1.90 9.63 0.30
C LYS A 312 -0.46 9.12 0.35
N LEU A 313 0.50 10.00 0.08
CA LEU A 313 1.93 9.70 0.22
C LEU A 313 2.45 10.04 1.62
N THR A 314 1.82 10.99 2.30
CA THR A 314 2.24 11.46 3.63
C THR A 314 1.07 11.65 4.59
N PHE A 315 1.31 11.48 5.88
CA PHE A 315 0.45 12.01 6.93
C PHE A 315 0.63 13.53 7.08
N MET A 316 -0.42 14.22 7.55
CA MET A 316 -0.37 15.67 7.78
C MET A 316 0.44 16.02 9.04
N ASP A 317 0.13 15.38 10.17
CA ASP A 317 0.67 15.74 11.48
C ASP A 317 0.73 14.54 12.47
N LEU A 318 0.83 13.31 11.96
CA LEU A 318 0.79 12.08 12.76
C LEU A 318 1.84 12.07 13.89
N GLU A 319 3.11 12.30 13.55
CA GLU A 319 4.19 12.27 14.53
C GLU A 319 4.06 13.40 15.57
N LEU A 320 3.69 14.60 15.12
CA LEU A 320 3.48 15.75 16.00
C LEU A 320 2.40 15.46 17.05
N LYS A 321 1.29 14.85 16.63
CA LYS A 321 0.22 14.42 17.52
C LYS A 321 0.66 13.33 18.49
N LEU A 322 1.42 12.33 18.03
CA LEU A 322 1.89 11.24 18.89
C LEU A 322 2.95 11.68 19.90
N LYS A 323 3.73 12.70 19.60
CA LYS A 323 4.72 13.30 20.51
C LYS A 323 4.15 14.43 21.38
N ASP A 324 2.85 14.71 21.29
CA ASP A 324 2.20 15.66 22.18
C ASP A 324 2.20 15.16 23.63
N LYS A 325 2.31 16.11 24.58
CA LYS A 325 2.40 15.79 26.02
C LYS A 325 1.13 15.18 26.58
N ASN A 326 -0.01 15.41 25.93
CA ASN A 326 -1.31 14.87 26.33
C ASN A 326 -1.55 13.46 25.77
N THR A 327 -0.65 12.95 24.90
CA THR A 327 -0.79 11.61 24.33
C THR A 327 -0.48 10.54 25.38
N LEU A 328 -1.44 9.66 25.61
CA LEU A 328 -1.33 8.55 26.56
C LEU A 328 -0.99 7.25 25.82
N PHE A 329 0.16 6.66 26.14
CA PHE A 329 0.55 5.34 25.65
C PHE A 329 0.10 4.25 26.63
N THR A 330 -0.57 3.23 26.10
CA THR A 330 -1.05 2.07 26.86
C THR A 330 -0.52 0.79 26.24
N ARG A 331 0.04 -0.10 27.07
CA ARG A 331 0.50 -1.42 26.60
C ARG A 331 -0.71 -2.33 26.40
N ILE A 332 -0.71 -3.13 25.33
CA ILE A 332 -1.72 -4.18 25.15
C ILE A 332 -1.06 -5.52 25.45
N LEU A 333 -1.61 -6.27 26.41
CA LEU A 333 -1.15 -7.61 26.76
C LEU A 333 -2.37 -8.53 26.94
N ASN A 334 -2.39 -9.67 26.25
CA ASN A 334 -3.51 -10.62 26.29
C ASN A 334 -4.88 -9.98 25.95
N GLY A 335 -4.89 -8.98 25.06
CA GLY A 335 -6.11 -8.26 24.66
C GLY A 335 -6.63 -7.25 25.69
N GLN A 336 -5.90 -7.01 26.77
CA GLN A 336 -6.24 -6.03 27.82
C GLN A 336 -5.26 -4.86 27.80
N VAL A 337 -5.78 -3.68 28.15
CA VAL A 337 -5.03 -2.43 28.36
C VAL A 337 -4.43 -2.41 29.75
#